data_AF-K1TQ38-F1
#
_entry.id   AF-K1TQ38-F1
#
_cell.length_a   1.000
_cell.length_b   1.000
_cell.length_c   1.000
_cell.angle_alpha   90.00
_cell.angle_beta   90.00
_cell.angle_gamma   90.00
#
_symmetry.space_group_name_H-M   'P 1'
#
loop_
_entity.id
_entity.type
_entity.pdbx_description
1 polymer ?
#
loop_
_entity_poly.entity_id
_entity_poly.type
_entity_poly.pdbx_seq_one_letter_code
_entity_poly.pdbx_strand_id
1 'polypeptide(L)'
;MDVFPVNWDSVPEMLNKEQFFRICHISKSTALHLLKSGKVPCEWSGKKTRCYKIRKEDVKAYLEERAIFPELYSAPKGWYGTHYVARLSKELPEDTLRQMHGYYEKLLRKYPDVVTVKDVVTLTGYTLTTVHNWCSRGSLKAFQKGLKFCIPKIFLVDFFCSLTFRSITRKSLWHIQTLNDSAGR
;
A
#
# COMPACT_ATOMS: atom_id res chain seq x y z
N MET A 1 17.02 -2.25 -0.70
CA MET A 1 17.14 -1.32 0.43
C MET A 1 17.66 -2.16 1.56
N ASP A 2 18.92 -1.97 1.94
CA ASP A 2 19.58 -2.78 2.96
C ASP A 2 18.88 -2.58 4.31
N VAL A 3 18.24 -3.63 4.79
CA VAL A 3 17.70 -3.68 6.14
C VAL A 3 18.89 -3.87 7.07
N PHE A 4 19.49 -2.78 7.53
CA PHE A 4 20.46 -2.86 8.60
C PHE A 4 19.76 -3.50 9.81
N PRO A 5 20.32 -4.58 10.39
CA PRO A 5 19.69 -5.25 11.52
C PRO A 5 19.60 -4.27 12.69
N VAL A 6 18.38 -3.84 13.00
CA VAL A 6 18.10 -3.03 14.18
C VAL A 6 18.35 -3.92 15.40
N ASN A 7 19.29 -3.53 16.26
CA ASN A 7 19.49 -4.20 17.54
C ASN A 7 18.33 -3.87 18.48
N TRP A 8 17.25 -4.64 18.41
CA TRP A 8 16.05 -4.43 19.19
C TRP A 8 16.27 -4.54 20.70
N ASP A 9 17.29 -5.24 21.18
CA ASP A 9 17.57 -5.37 22.62
C ASP A 9 18.05 -4.03 23.23
N SER A 10 18.66 -3.17 22.42
CA SER A 10 19.08 -1.83 22.82
C SER A 10 17.99 -0.75 22.68
N VAL A 11 16.85 -1.10 22.09
CA VAL A 11 15.74 -0.16 21.80
C VAL A 11 14.79 -0.11 23.00
N PRO A 12 14.55 1.07 23.59
CA PRO A 12 13.62 1.21 24.71
C PRO A 12 12.18 0.95 24.28
N GLU A 13 11.35 0.51 25.22
CA GLU A 13 9.94 0.17 25.00
C GLU A 13 9.13 1.35 24.46
N MET A 14 9.46 2.56 24.94
CA MET A 14 8.82 3.80 24.54
C MET A 14 9.83 4.69 23.82
N LEU A 15 9.55 4.97 22.55
CA LEU A 15 10.38 5.73 21.64
C LEU A 15 9.83 7.14 21.48
N ASN A 16 10.73 8.12 21.42
CA ASN A 16 10.39 9.46 20.96
C ASN A 16 10.49 9.56 19.43
N LYS A 17 9.96 10.66 18.87
CA LYS A 17 10.02 10.92 17.43
C LYS A 17 11.46 10.87 16.87
N GLU A 18 12.45 11.27 17.66
CA GLU A 18 13.84 11.33 17.23
C GLU A 18 14.49 9.95 17.10
N GLN A 19 14.23 9.07 18.06
CA GLN A 19 14.61 7.66 17.98
C GLN A 19 13.89 6.96 16.82
N PHE A 20 12.60 7.24 16.65
CA PHE A 20 11.79 6.63 15.59
C PHE A 20 12.34 6.88 14.18
N PHE A 21 12.63 8.13 13.80
CA PHE A 21 13.11 8.38 12.43
C PHE A 21 14.53 7.83 12.18
N ARG A 22 15.36 7.73 13.24
CA ARG A 22 16.71 7.16 13.16
C ARG A 22 16.67 5.64 12.98
N ILE A 23 15.88 4.94 13.80
CA ILE A 23 15.70 3.48 13.71
C ILE A 23 15.08 3.10 12.36
N CYS A 24 14.07 3.84 11.91
CA CYS A 24 13.37 3.54 10.67
C CYS A 24 14.09 3.98 9.39
N HIS A 25 15.24 4.65 9.50
CA HIS A 25 15.98 5.26 8.40
C HIS A 25 15.08 6.10 7.48
N ILE A 26 14.29 7.00 8.07
CA ILE A 26 13.40 7.93 7.37
C ILE A 26 13.70 9.38 7.70
N SER A 27 13.26 10.29 6.84
CA SER A 27 13.36 11.72 7.12
C SER A 27 12.48 12.13 8.31
N LYS A 28 12.86 13.23 8.97
CA LYS A 28 12.05 13.87 10.02
C LYS A 28 10.64 14.23 9.55
N SER A 29 10.50 14.62 8.28
CA SER A 29 9.20 14.98 7.68
C SER A 29 8.32 13.74 7.46
N THR A 30 8.90 12.63 7.00
CA THR A 30 8.20 11.35 6.86
C THR A 30 7.73 10.82 8.21
N ALA A 31 8.59 10.85 9.23
CA ALA A 31 8.20 10.46 10.57
C ALA A 31 7.03 11.31 11.11
N LEU A 32 7.05 12.62 10.87
CA LEU A 32 5.95 13.50 11.27
C LEU A 32 4.64 13.16 10.53
N HIS A 33 4.70 12.86 9.23
CA HIS A 33 3.54 12.42 8.44
C HIS A 33 2.90 11.18 9.04
N LEU A 34 3.72 10.15 9.30
CA LEU A 34 3.26 8.86 9.82
C LEU A 34 2.51 9.01 11.15
N LEU A 35 3.07 9.82 12.05
CA LEU A 35 2.49 10.08 13.37
C LEU A 35 1.23 10.97 13.28
N LYS A 36 1.26 12.04 12.46
CA LYS A 36 0.09 12.93 12.29
C LYS A 36 -1.07 12.27 11.57
N SER A 37 -0.78 11.39 10.59
CA SER A 37 -1.80 10.66 9.85
C SER A 37 -2.33 9.43 10.58
N GLY A 38 -1.74 9.07 11.73
CA GLY A 38 -2.12 7.89 12.51
C GLY A 38 -1.73 6.56 11.88
N LYS A 39 -0.88 6.57 10.83
CA LYS A 39 -0.37 5.35 10.19
C LYS A 39 0.56 4.54 11.10
N VAL A 40 1.23 5.24 12.03
CA VAL A 40 1.96 4.61 13.12
C VAL A 40 1.30 5.07 14.41
N PRO A 41 0.75 4.15 15.23
CA PRO A 41 0.15 4.50 16.50
C PRO A 41 1.13 5.26 17.40
N CYS A 42 0.63 6.32 18.06
CA CYS A 42 1.43 7.09 19.00
C CYS A 42 0.56 7.82 20.01
N GLU A 43 1.11 8.03 21.20
CA GLU A 43 0.51 8.88 22.23
C GLU A 43 1.00 10.31 22.05
N TRP A 44 0.06 11.26 21.91
CA TRP A 44 0.38 12.68 21.80
C TRP A 44 0.13 13.43 23.11
N SER A 45 1.17 14.06 23.64
CA SER A 45 1.13 14.73 24.94
C SER A 45 0.66 16.19 24.92
N GLY A 46 0.18 16.71 23.77
CA GLY A 46 -0.29 18.10 23.62
C GLY A 46 0.80 19.20 23.59
N LYS A 47 2.07 18.85 23.83
CA LYS A 47 3.18 19.82 23.91
C LYS A 47 3.66 20.26 22.52
N LYS A 48 4.26 21.47 22.44
CA LYS A 48 4.82 22.01 21.19
C LYS A 48 6.03 21.21 20.69
N THR A 49 6.84 20.67 21.59
CA THR A 49 8.02 19.84 21.28
C THR A 49 8.02 18.56 22.11
N ARG A 50 8.75 17.53 21.65
CA ARG A 50 8.90 16.22 22.34
C ARG A 50 7.56 15.61 22.79
N CYS A 51 6.56 15.69 21.92
CA CYS A 51 5.17 15.39 22.26
C CYS A 51 4.67 14.02 21.80
N TYR A 52 5.48 13.21 21.12
CA TYR A 52 5.10 11.88 20.64
C TYR A 52 5.82 10.81 21.45
N LYS A 53 5.06 9.81 21.92
CA LYS A 53 5.57 8.54 22.43
C LYS A 53 5.04 7.41 21.56
N ILE A 54 5.93 6.53 21.12
CA ILE A 54 5.65 5.47 20.14
C ILE A 54 6.12 4.16 20.76
N ARG A 55 5.30 3.11 20.73
CA ARG A 55 5.71 1.82 21.29
C ARG A 55 6.68 1.11 20.36
N LYS A 56 7.60 0.35 20.92
CA LYS A 56 8.58 -0.44 20.16
C LYS A 56 7.90 -1.45 19.24
N GLU A 57 6.80 -2.04 19.69
CA GLU A 57 5.99 -3.02 18.95
C GLU A 57 5.39 -2.37 17.70
N ASP A 58 4.87 -1.15 17.82
CA ASP A 58 4.30 -0.40 16.70
C ASP A 58 5.38 -0.06 15.65
N VAL A 59 6.62 0.19 16.08
CA VAL A 59 7.74 0.44 15.17
C VAL A 59 8.17 -0.84 14.45
N LYS A 60 8.17 -2.00 15.13
CA LYS A 60 8.42 -3.30 14.49
C LYS A 60 7.37 -3.62 13.42
N ALA A 61 6.09 -3.52 13.81
CA ALA A 61 4.96 -3.75 12.90
C ALA A 61 5.01 -2.81 11.69
N TYR A 62 5.35 -1.53 11.92
CA TYR A 62 5.56 -0.56 10.84
C TYR A 62 6.68 -1.00 9.87
N LEU A 63 7.82 -1.47 10.36
CA LEU A 63 8.94 -1.85 9.52
C LEU A 63 8.64 -3.11 8.69
N GLU A 64 8.00 -4.10 9.30
CA GLU A 64 7.56 -5.32 8.64
C GLU A 64 6.52 -5.00 7.55
N GLU A 65 5.48 -4.24 7.88
CA GLU A 65 4.44 -3.89 6.92
C GLU A 65 4.95 -2.93 5.84
N ARG A 66 5.88 -2.02 6.16
CA ARG A 66 6.49 -1.13 5.18
C ARG A 66 7.40 -1.87 4.20
N ALA A 67 8.04 -2.95 4.61
CA ALA A 67 8.84 -3.78 3.70
C ALA A 67 7.95 -4.43 2.63
N ILE A 68 6.70 -4.73 2.98
CA ILE A 68 5.72 -5.38 2.10
C ILE A 68 4.91 -4.35 1.30
N PHE A 69 4.41 -3.31 1.96
CA PHE A 69 3.53 -2.27 1.39
C PHE A 69 4.06 -0.85 1.63
N PRO A 70 5.17 -0.44 1.00
CA PRO A 70 5.70 0.92 1.12
C PRO A 70 4.70 2.00 0.66
N GLU A 71 3.72 1.61 -0.15
CA GLU A 71 2.59 2.41 -0.67
C GLU A 71 1.69 2.95 0.44
N LEU A 72 1.37 2.12 1.44
CA LEU A 72 0.48 2.49 2.53
C LEU A 72 1.10 3.60 3.39
N TYR A 73 2.42 3.64 3.46
CA TYR A 73 3.18 4.57 4.30
C TYR A 73 3.66 5.81 3.57
N SER A 74 3.43 5.89 2.26
CA SER A 74 3.80 7.05 1.47
C SER A 74 2.97 8.28 1.85
N ALA A 75 3.62 9.44 1.85
CA ALA A 75 2.93 10.70 2.11
C ALA A 75 2.12 11.14 0.89
N PRO A 76 1.00 11.85 1.08
CA PRO A 76 0.19 12.36 -0.03
C PRO A 76 0.99 13.34 -0.89
N LYS A 77 0.57 13.48 -2.16
CA LYS A 77 1.17 14.42 -3.11
C LYS A 77 1.15 15.84 -2.52
N GLY A 78 2.32 16.50 -2.53
CA GLY A 78 2.49 17.86 -1.98
C GLY A 78 3.03 17.91 -0.54
N TRP A 79 3.07 16.80 0.19
CA TRP A 79 3.62 16.78 1.56
C TRP A 79 5.10 17.19 1.63
N TYR A 80 5.87 16.81 0.60
CA TYR A 80 7.30 17.08 0.49
C TYR A 80 7.61 18.26 -0.45
N GLY A 81 6.61 19.07 -0.81
CA GLY A 81 6.71 20.08 -1.87
C GLY A 81 6.46 19.51 -3.27
N THR A 82 6.44 20.38 -4.27
CA THR A 82 6.11 20.06 -5.68
C THR A 82 7.13 19.17 -6.39
N HIS A 83 8.38 19.12 -5.91
CA HIS A 83 9.50 18.49 -6.61
C HIS A 83 9.89 17.10 -6.11
N TYR A 84 9.32 16.62 -5.00
CA TYR A 84 9.69 15.33 -4.42
C TYR A 84 8.67 14.24 -4.75
N VAL A 85 9.14 13.21 -5.45
CA VAL A 85 8.37 11.99 -5.75
C VAL A 85 8.98 10.85 -4.94
N ALA A 86 8.20 10.24 -4.04
CA ALA A 86 8.66 9.08 -3.29
C ALA A 86 8.99 7.93 -4.25
N ARG A 87 10.26 7.48 -4.25
CA ARG A 87 10.68 6.29 -5.01
C ARG A 87 10.36 5.05 -4.19
N LEU A 88 9.22 4.42 -4.44
CA LEU A 88 8.94 3.09 -3.94
C LEU A 88 9.76 2.06 -4.71
N SER A 89 10.19 0.99 -4.04
CA SER A 89 10.67 -0.19 -4.75
C SER A 89 9.53 -0.72 -5.61
N LYS A 90 9.80 -0.91 -6.92
CA LYS A 90 8.79 -1.35 -7.88
C LYS A 90 8.29 -2.77 -7.58
N GLU A 91 9.17 -3.60 -7.04
CA GLU A 91 8.99 -5.05 -6.98
C GLU A 91 8.71 -5.51 -5.55
N LEU A 92 7.65 -6.31 -5.40
CA LEU A 92 7.35 -7.05 -4.18
C LEU A 92 8.35 -8.22 -4.06
N PRO A 93 8.67 -8.68 -2.84
CA PRO A 93 9.36 -9.95 -2.67
C PRO A 93 8.61 -11.07 -3.40
N GLU A 94 9.34 -11.97 -4.04
CA GLU A 94 8.78 -13.05 -4.88
C GLU A 94 7.75 -13.90 -4.12
N ASP A 95 8.05 -14.25 -2.86
CA ASP A 95 7.12 -15.03 -2.02
C ASP A 95 5.82 -14.29 -1.71
N THR A 96 5.91 -12.98 -1.42
CA THR A 96 4.74 -12.12 -1.24
C THR A 96 3.93 -12.03 -2.53
N LEU A 97 4.61 -11.85 -3.67
CA LEU A 97 3.95 -11.76 -4.96
C LEU A 97 3.17 -13.05 -5.27
N ARG A 98 3.76 -14.21 -5.01
CA ARG A 98 3.12 -15.53 -5.15
C ARG A 98 1.90 -15.68 -4.24
N GLN A 99 2.00 -15.27 -2.99
CA GLN A 99 0.88 -15.32 -2.04
C GLN A 99 -0.27 -14.40 -2.48
N MET A 100 0.03 -13.16 -2.88
CA MET A 100 -0.97 -12.21 -3.39
C MET A 100 -1.64 -12.75 -4.66
N HIS A 101 -0.85 -13.33 -5.57
CA HIS A 101 -1.37 -13.92 -6.81
C HIS A 101 -2.36 -15.06 -6.51
N GLY A 102 -1.97 -16.02 -5.67
CA GLY A 102 -2.85 -17.11 -5.25
C GLY A 102 -4.11 -16.65 -4.51
N TYR A 103 -4.01 -15.59 -3.69
CA TYR A 103 -5.17 -14.98 -3.04
C TYR A 103 -6.18 -14.43 -4.05
N TYR A 104 -5.71 -13.61 -5.01
CA TYR A 104 -6.58 -13.00 -6.00
C TYR A 104 -7.13 -14.01 -7.01
N GLU A 105 -6.37 -15.03 -7.40
CA GLU A 105 -6.87 -16.14 -8.21
C GLU A 105 -8.03 -16.86 -7.51
N LYS A 106 -7.86 -17.17 -6.21
CA LYS A 106 -8.91 -17.80 -5.40
C LYS A 106 -10.14 -16.90 -5.26
N LEU A 107 -9.94 -15.60 -5.05
CA LEU A 107 -11.00 -14.60 -4.94
C LEU A 107 -11.82 -14.49 -6.24
N LEU A 108 -11.14 -14.57 -7.39
CA LEU A 108 -11.75 -14.46 -8.71
C LEU A 108 -12.27 -15.80 -9.25
N ARG A 109 -12.12 -16.92 -8.54
CA ARG A 109 -12.56 -18.26 -8.99
C ARG A 109 -14.05 -18.31 -9.35
N LYS A 110 -14.89 -17.54 -8.66
CA LYS A 110 -16.34 -17.46 -8.89
C LYS A 110 -16.75 -16.61 -10.09
N TYR A 111 -15.82 -15.87 -10.69
CA TYR A 111 -16.06 -15.02 -11.85
C TYR A 111 -15.73 -15.77 -13.15
N PRO A 112 -16.37 -15.43 -14.28
CA PRO A 112 -16.03 -15.98 -15.59
C PRO A 112 -14.59 -15.64 -15.99
N ASP A 113 -14.00 -16.43 -16.89
CA ASP A 113 -12.62 -16.25 -17.42
C ASP A 113 -12.36 -14.88 -18.02
N VAL A 114 -13.41 -14.26 -18.53
CA VAL A 114 -13.39 -12.88 -19.02
C VAL A 114 -14.48 -12.10 -18.29
N VAL A 115 -14.09 -11.03 -17.61
CA VAL A 115 -14.98 -10.10 -16.91
C VAL A 115 -15.07 -8.78 -17.67
N THR A 116 -16.13 -8.01 -17.41
CA THR A 116 -16.33 -6.68 -17.97
C THR A 116 -15.92 -5.60 -16.98
N VAL A 117 -15.80 -4.36 -17.46
CA VAL A 117 -15.59 -3.19 -16.60
C VAL A 117 -16.66 -3.10 -15.50
N LYS A 118 -17.92 -3.46 -15.80
CA LYS A 118 -19.00 -3.42 -14.82
C LYS A 118 -18.78 -4.44 -13.69
N ASP A 119 -18.32 -5.63 -14.02
CA ASP A 119 -18.03 -6.66 -13.02
C ASP A 119 -16.88 -6.22 -12.09
N VAL A 120 -15.86 -5.57 -12.65
CA VAL A 120 -14.73 -5.02 -11.87
C VAL A 120 -15.18 -3.86 -10.98
N VAL A 121 -16.08 -2.99 -11.46
CA VAL A 121 -16.70 -1.93 -10.64
C VAL A 121 -17.45 -2.55 -9.45
N THR A 122 -18.28 -3.56 -9.70
CA THR A 122 -19.04 -4.25 -8.65
C THR A 122 -18.13 -4.97 -7.66
N LEU A 123 -17.05 -5.61 -8.13
CA LEU A 123 -16.08 -6.28 -7.27
C LEU A 123 -15.30 -5.29 -6.39
N THR A 124 -14.73 -4.26 -7.01
CA THR A 124 -13.71 -3.42 -6.37
C THR A 124 -14.27 -2.15 -5.72
N GLY A 125 -15.50 -1.76 -6.06
CA GLY A 125 -16.14 -0.53 -5.59
C GLY A 125 -15.56 0.76 -6.20
N TYR A 126 -14.65 0.67 -7.18
CA TYR A 126 -14.19 1.85 -7.92
C TYR A 126 -15.24 2.32 -8.93
N THR A 127 -15.22 3.61 -9.27
CA THR A 127 -16.17 4.16 -10.25
C THR A 127 -15.94 3.59 -11.65
N LEU A 128 -17.00 3.54 -12.46
CA LEU A 128 -16.93 3.11 -13.86
C LEU A 128 -15.86 3.86 -14.65
N THR A 129 -15.78 5.18 -14.47
CA THR A 129 -14.79 6.04 -15.12
C THR A 129 -13.36 5.65 -14.74
N THR A 130 -13.12 5.28 -13.48
CA THR A 130 -11.80 4.89 -13.00
C THR A 130 -11.35 3.57 -13.63
N VAL A 131 -12.20 2.55 -13.61
CA VAL A 131 -11.88 1.24 -14.19
C VAL A 131 -11.72 1.33 -15.71
N HIS A 132 -12.58 2.12 -16.37
CA HIS A 132 -12.45 2.39 -17.80
C HIS A 132 -11.11 3.07 -18.13
N ASN A 133 -10.68 4.05 -17.31
CA ASN A 133 -9.40 4.72 -17.49
C ASN A 133 -8.20 3.78 -17.30
N TRP A 134 -8.28 2.77 -16.43
CA TRP A 134 -7.23 1.77 -16.33
C TRP A 134 -7.08 0.97 -17.62
N CYS A 135 -8.20 0.59 -18.23
CA CYS A 135 -8.22 -0.15 -19.49
C CYS A 135 -7.72 0.71 -20.66
N SER A 136 -8.27 1.93 -20.81
CA SER A 136 -7.95 2.81 -21.94
C SER A 136 -6.48 3.29 -21.93
N ARG A 137 -5.89 3.42 -20.73
CA ARG A 137 -4.47 3.79 -20.57
C ARG A 137 -3.52 2.59 -20.59
N GLY A 138 -4.05 1.38 -20.74
CA GLY A 138 -3.26 0.14 -20.75
C GLY A 138 -2.64 -0.25 -19.40
N SER A 139 -3.05 0.40 -18.31
CA SER A 139 -2.64 0.01 -16.95
C SER A 139 -3.22 -1.35 -16.55
N LEU A 140 -4.49 -1.57 -16.91
CA LEU A 140 -5.15 -2.87 -16.86
C LEU A 140 -5.27 -3.40 -18.28
N LYS A 141 -4.62 -4.53 -18.57
CA LYS A 141 -4.70 -5.16 -19.89
C LYS A 141 -6.13 -5.64 -20.12
N ALA A 142 -6.68 -5.27 -21.27
CA ALA A 142 -8.01 -5.66 -21.71
C ALA A 142 -8.02 -5.72 -23.24
N PHE A 143 -8.91 -6.53 -23.80
CA PHE A 143 -9.22 -6.46 -25.22
C PHE A 143 -10.58 -5.80 -25.43
N GLN A 144 -10.73 -5.13 -26.56
CA GLN A 144 -11.94 -4.40 -26.87
C GLN A 144 -12.82 -5.23 -27.82
N LYS A 145 -14.07 -5.47 -27.43
CA LYS A 145 -15.09 -6.10 -28.27
C LYS A 145 -16.21 -5.07 -28.49
N GLY A 146 -16.14 -4.35 -29.62
CA GLY A 146 -17.00 -3.21 -29.89
C GLY A 146 -16.73 -2.04 -28.95
N LEU A 147 -17.76 -1.53 -28.26
CA LEU A 147 -17.64 -0.45 -27.26
C LEU A 147 -17.35 -0.95 -25.83
N LYS A 148 -17.06 -2.25 -25.67
CA LYS A 148 -16.89 -2.86 -24.34
C LYS A 148 -15.46 -3.40 -24.18
N PHE A 149 -14.86 -3.10 -23.04
CA PHE A 149 -13.63 -3.77 -22.60
C PHE A 149 -13.95 -5.11 -21.95
N CYS A 150 -13.20 -6.12 -22.38
CA CYS A 150 -13.21 -7.47 -21.87
C CYS A 150 -11.84 -7.76 -21.23
N ILE A 151 -11.87 -8.17 -19.98
CA ILE A 151 -10.69 -8.28 -19.12
C ILE A 151 -10.56 -9.75 -18.71
N PRO A 152 -9.58 -10.49 -19.26
CA PRO A 152 -9.21 -11.81 -18.74
C PRO A 152 -8.89 -11.75 -17.24
N LYS A 153 -9.37 -12.73 -16.45
CA LYS A 153 -9.08 -12.80 -15.01
C LYS A 153 -7.59 -12.75 -14.71
N ILE A 154 -6.76 -13.43 -15.51
CA ILE A 154 -5.30 -13.44 -15.32
C ILE A 154 -4.71 -12.02 -15.36
N PHE A 155 -5.16 -11.18 -16.29
CA PHE A 155 -4.71 -9.78 -16.37
C PHE A 155 -5.22 -8.94 -15.21
N LEU A 156 -6.38 -9.28 -14.65
CA LEU A 156 -6.91 -8.62 -13.48
C LEU A 156 -6.12 -8.98 -12.22
N VAL A 157 -5.73 -10.25 -12.05
CA VAL A 157 -4.83 -10.71 -10.98
C VAL A 157 -3.48 -10.00 -11.06
N ASP A 158 -2.84 -10.03 -12.23
CA ASP A 158 -1.56 -9.35 -12.46
C ASP A 158 -1.66 -7.86 -12.15
N PHE A 159 -2.76 -7.22 -12.55
CA PHE A 159 -3.02 -5.82 -12.26
C PHE A 159 -3.16 -5.56 -10.75
N PHE A 160 -3.89 -6.40 -10.01
CA PHE A 160 -4.04 -6.24 -8.56
C PHE A 160 -2.70 -6.40 -7.82
N CYS A 161 -1.81 -7.27 -8.31
CA CYS A 161 -0.45 -7.40 -7.78
C CYS A 161 0.49 -6.26 -8.22
N SER A 162 0.14 -5.52 -9.26
CA SER A 162 0.98 -4.47 -9.83
C SER A 162 1.17 -3.27 -8.88
N LEU A 163 2.32 -2.60 -9.03
CA LEU A 163 2.57 -1.31 -8.37
C LEU A 163 1.50 -0.27 -8.73
N THR A 164 1.00 -0.28 -9.97
CA THR A 164 -0.01 0.69 -10.42
C THR A 164 -1.29 0.59 -9.60
N PHE A 165 -1.74 -0.61 -9.28
CA PHE A 165 -2.91 -0.80 -8.42
C PHE A 165 -2.58 -0.45 -6.97
N ARG A 166 -1.51 -1.00 -6.41
CA ARG A 166 -1.13 -0.78 -5.01
C ARG A 166 -0.87 0.71 -4.68
N SER A 167 -0.40 1.48 -5.65
CA SER A 167 -0.11 2.93 -5.53
C SER A 167 -1.31 3.86 -5.68
N ILE A 168 -2.51 3.33 -5.91
CA ILE A 168 -3.71 4.16 -5.99
C ILE A 168 -3.88 4.95 -4.68
N THR A 169 -3.98 6.27 -4.79
CA THR A 169 -4.04 7.17 -3.63
C THR A 169 -5.39 7.11 -2.90
N ARG A 170 -6.50 7.11 -3.66
CA ARG A 170 -7.86 7.05 -3.11
C ARG A 170 -8.37 5.61 -3.24
N LYS A 171 -8.06 4.78 -2.25
CA LYS A 171 -8.44 3.37 -2.23
C LYS A 171 -9.90 3.19 -1.83
N SER A 172 -10.59 2.27 -2.49
CA SER A 172 -11.90 1.79 -2.04
C SER A 172 -11.76 0.95 -0.77
N LEU A 173 -12.85 0.77 -0.01
CA LEU A 173 -12.85 -0.11 1.17
C LEU A 173 -12.43 -1.54 0.81
N TRP A 174 -12.93 -2.06 -0.32
CA TRP A 174 -12.55 -3.39 -0.81
C TRP A 174 -11.05 -3.50 -1.08
N HIS A 175 -10.45 -2.46 -1.68
CA HIS A 175 -9.01 -2.46 -1.94
C HIS A 175 -8.22 -2.49 -0.64
N ILE A 176 -8.61 -1.69 0.36
CA ILE A 176 -7.93 -1.68 1.66
C ILE A 176 -8.05 -3.05 2.33
N GLN A 177 -9.24 -3.64 2.35
CA GLN A 177 -9.48 -4.95 2.96
C GLN A 177 -8.66 -6.04 2.28
N THR A 178 -8.73 -6.15 0.95
CA THR A 178 -8.04 -7.21 0.21
C THR A 178 -6.52 -7.11 0.30
N LEU A 179 -5.96 -5.90 0.39
CA LEU A 179 -4.52 -5.75 0.67
C LEU A 179 -4.15 -6.32 2.04
N ASN A 180 -4.95 -6.05 3.08
CA ASN A 180 -4.71 -6.59 4.42
C ASN A 180 -4.86 -8.12 4.45
N ASP A 181 -5.91 -8.66 3.84
CA ASP A 181 -6.16 -10.11 3.79
C ASP A 181 -5.04 -10.84 3.03
N SER A 182 -4.59 -10.26 1.91
CA SER A 182 -3.49 -10.83 1.11
C SER A 182 -2.14 -10.80 1.83
N ALA A 183 -2.01 -9.94 2.85
CA ALA A 183 -0.84 -9.83 3.71
C ALA A 183 -0.85 -10.83 4.89
N GLY A 184 -1.95 -11.58 5.07
CA GLY A 184 -2.09 -12.55 6.17
C GLY A 184 -2.48 -11.93 7.52
N ARG A 185 -3.19 -10.80 7.54
CA ARG A 185 -3.89 -10.29 8.74
C ARG A 185 -5.29 -10.87 8.88
#